data_AF-S6C107-F1
#
_entry.id   AF-S6C107-F1
#
_cell.length_a   1.000
_cell.length_b   1.000
_cell.length_c   1.000
_cell.angle_alpha   90.00
_cell.angle_beta   90.00
_cell.angle_gamma   90.00
#
_symmetry.space_group_name_H-M   'P 1'
#
loop_
_entity.id
_entity.type
_entity.pdbx_description
1 polymer ?
#
loop_
_entity_poly.entity_id
_entity_poly.type
_entity_poly.pdbx_seq_one_letter_code
_entity_poly.pdbx_strand_id
1 'polypeptide(L)' 'MKLKREAEGLDRQPYPGELGKRIFENVSKQAWQEWLRHQTMQYRLSPIDPKARKFLEEQMEKYFFGDGADTPPDFRPQ' A
#
# COMPACT_ATOMS: atom_id res chain seq x y z
N MET A 1 -10.08 -14.48 -22.79
CA MET A 1 -9.41 -15.09 -21.63
C MET A 1 -8.22 -14.21 -21.23
N LYS A 2 -8.46 -13.12 -20.48
CA LYS A 2 -7.37 -12.35 -19.87
C LYS A 2 -7.06 -13.03 -18.55
N LEU A 3 -5.81 -13.44 -18.35
CA LEU A 3 -5.27 -13.90 -17.06
C LEU A 3 -5.30 -12.72 -16.08
N LYS A 4 -6.49 -12.34 -15.63
CA LYS A 4 -6.72 -11.39 -14.56
C LYS A 4 -6.51 -12.18 -13.28
N ARG A 5 -5.31 -12.14 -12.73
CA ARG A 5 -5.14 -12.47 -11.32
C ARG A 5 -6.09 -11.56 -10.55
N GLU A 6 -7.22 -12.09 -10.11
CA GLU A 6 -8.05 -11.52 -9.05
C GLU A 6 -7.18 -11.50 -7.80
N ALA A 7 -6.33 -10.48 -7.68
CA ALA A 7 -5.55 -10.31 -6.48
C ALA A 7 -6.55 -9.90 -5.39
N GLU A 8 -6.68 -10.75 -4.37
CA GLU A 8 -7.58 -10.53 -3.24
C GLU A 8 -7.36 -9.11 -2.71
N GLY A 9 -8.43 -8.32 -2.66
CA GLY A 9 -8.41 -7.00 -2.04
C GLY A 9 -8.05 -7.13 -0.56
N LEU A 10 -7.73 -6.00 0.07
CA LEU A 10 -7.54 -5.98 1.51
C LEU A 10 -8.85 -6.38 2.22
N ASP A 11 -8.78 -7.21 3.26
CA ASP A 11 -9.95 -7.60 4.07
C ASP A 11 -10.53 -6.41 4.87
N ARG A 12 -9.68 -5.44 5.18
CA ARG A 12 -10.02 -4.24 5.96
C ARG A 12 -9.04 -3.12 5.64
N GLN A 13 -9.46 -1.88 5.87
CA GLN A 13 -8.57 -0.74 5.76
C GLN A 13 -7.36 -0.95 6.68
N PRO A 14 -6.14 -0.99 6.11
CA PRO A 14 -4.93 -1.21 6.90
C PRO A 14 -4.54 0.02 7.72
N TYR A 15 -5.09 1.17 7.37
CA TYR A 15 -4.74 2.45 7.95
C TYR A 15 -5.97 3.36 8.04
N PRO A 16 -6.11 4.17 9.09
CA PRO A 16 -7.21 5.12 9.18
C PRO A 16 -6.91 6.39 8.36
N GLY A 17 -7.95 6.96 7.74
CA GLY A 17 -7.86 8.17 6.92
C GLY A 17 -7.94 7.89 5.42
N GLU A 18 -7.82 8.95 4.62
CA GLU A 18 -7.98 8.87 3.15
C GLU A 18 -6.93 7.99 2.48
N LEU A 19 -5.69 7.99 2.98
CA LEU A 19 -4.62 7.15 2.44
C LEU A 19 -4.95 5.66 2.61
N GLY A 20 -5.44 5.26 3.78
CA GLY A 20 -5.79 3.87 4.03
C GLY A 20 -6.98 3.39 3.21
N LYS A 21 -7.93 4.29 2.92
CA LYS A 21 -9.02 4.03 1.96
C LYS A 21 -8.48 3.85 0.53
N ARG A 22 -7.60 4.75 0.07
CA ARG A 22 -6.92 4.63 -1.24
C ARG A 22 -6.15 3.32 -1.37
N ILE A 23 -5.40 2.93 -0.35
CA ILE A 23 -4.66 1.67 -0.32
C ILE A 23 -5.63 0.49 -0.37
N PHE A 24 -6.69 0.51 0.43
CA PHE A 24 -7.72 -0.53 0.39
C PHE A 24 -8.36 -0.69 -1.00
N GLU A 25 -8.61 0.42 -1.69
CA GLU A 25 -9.25 0.42 -3.02
C GLU A 25 -8.26 0.13 -4.16
N ASN A 26 -6.97 0.46 -4.02
CA ASN A 26 -5.99 0.41 -5.11
C ASN A 26 -4.87 -0.63 -4.93
N VAL A 27 -4.75 -1.24 -3.75
CA VAL A 27 -3.64 -2.12 -3.39
C VAL A 27 -4.17 -3.50 -3.04
N SER A 28 -3.55 -4.53 -3.63
CA SER A 28 -3.88 -5.91 -3.31
C SER A 28 -3.28 -6.37 -1.99
N LYS A 29 -3.89 -7.39 -1.38
CA LYS A 29 -3.38 -8.03 -0.15
C LYS A 29 -1.93 -8.48 -0.28
N GLN A 30 -1.51 -8.94 -1.47
CA GLN A 30 -0.13 -9.33 -1.76
C GLN A 30 0.84 -8.15 -1.69
N ALA A 31 0.54 -7.05 -2.38
CA ALA A 31 1.36 -5.84 -2.39
C ALA A 31 1.45 -5.21 -0.98
N TRP A 32 0.35 -5.27 -0.21
CA TRP A 32 0.35 -4.84 1.18
C TRP A 32 1.26 -5.71 2.07
N GLN A 33 1.27 -7.03 1.87
CA GLN A 33 2.19 -7.91 2.60
C GLN A 33 3.67 -7.63 2.26
N GLU A 34 3.98 -7.33 0.99
CA GLU A 34 5.33 -6.91 0.60
C GLU A 34 5.74 -5.59 1.24
N TRP A 35 4.83 -4.61 1.25
CA TRP A 35 5.05 -3.36 1.97
C TRP A 35 5.33 -3.56 3.46
N LEU A 36 4.55 -4.41 4.15
CA LEU A 36 4.79 -4.72 5.57
C LEU A 36 6.17 -5.33 5.81
N ARG A 37 6.65 -6.19 4.92
CA ARG A 37 8.02 -6.73 4.99
C ARG A 37 9.06 -5.66 4.76
N HIS A 38 8.87 -4.81 3.75
CA HIS A 38 9.74 -3.68 3.45
C HIS A 38 9.84 -2.73 4.64
N GLN A 39 8.69 -2.37 5.22
CA GLN A 39 8.59 -1.55 6.41
C GLN A 39 9.33 -2.20 7.59
N THR A 40 9.10 -3.49 7.85
CA THR A 40 9.74 -4.18 8.99
C THR A 40 11.26 -4.25 8.86
N MET A 41 11.78 -4.42 7.63
CA MET A 41 13.23 -4.49 7.39
C MET A 41 13.90 -3.11 7.37
N GLN A 42 13.26 -2.11 6.76
CA GLN A 42 13.86 -0.80 6.51
C GLN A 42 13.58 0.19 7.66
N TYR A 43 12.43 0.05 8.31
CA TYR A 43 11.92 0.97 9.29
C TYR A 43 11.55 0.18 10.55
N ARG A 44 12.52 0.01 11.46
CA ARG A 44 12.23 -0.36 12.87
C ARG A 44 11.54 0.78 13.63
N LEU A 45 10.60 1.44 12.97
CA LEU A 45 9.86 2.58 13.50
C LEU A 45 8.71 2.06 14.33
N SER A 46 8.52 2.66 15.51
CA SER A 46 7.32 2.42 16.31
C SER A 46 6.17 3.24 15.74
N PRO A 47 5.00 2.65 15.45
CA PRO A 47 3.82 3.35 14.93
C PRO A 47 3.20 4.36 15.93
N ILE A 48 3.79 4.47 17.12
CA ILE A 48 3.38 5.38 18.19
C ILE A 48 3.96 6.79 17.96
N ASP A 49 5.05 6.91 17.19
CA ASP A 49 5.67 8.20 16.93
C ASP A 49 4.99 8.95 15.77
N PRO A 50 4.50 10.18 15.99
CA PRO A 50 3.79 10.95 14.96
C PRO A 50 4.68 11.40 13.79
N LYS A 51 6.00 11.51 13.96
CA LYS A 51 6.93 11.74 12.83
C LYS A 51 7.08 10.48 12.00
N ALA A 52 7.24 9.32 12.64
CA ALA A 52 7.28 8.05 11.94
C ALA A 52 5.98 7.82 11.14
N ARG A 53 4.85 8.24 11.70
CA ARG A 53 3.54 8.16 11.06
C ARG A 53 3.49 8.91 9.73
N LYS A 54 3.81 10.21 9.73
CA LYS A 54 3.88 11.01 8.48
C LYS A 54 4.88 10.46 7.48
N PHE A 55 6.05 10.04 7.97
CA PHE A 55 7.08 9.48 7.10
C PHE A 55 6.62 8.16 6.43
N LEU A 56 5.93 7.30 7.17
CA LEU A 56 5.34 6.07 6.63
C LEU A 56 4.25 6.37 5.59
N GLU A 57 3.43 7.39 5.80
CA GLU A 57 2.40 7.83 4.86
C GLU A 57 3.01 8.31 3.54
N GLU A 58 4.05 9.15 3.58
CA GLU A 58 4.76 9.61 2.38
C GLU A 58 5.47 8.45 1.66
N GLN A 59 6.09 7.53 2.39
CA GLN A 59 6.75 6.37 1.79
C GLN A 59 5.75 5.37 1.20
N MET A 60 4.58 5.17 1.84
CA MET A 60 3.48 4.39 1.27
C MET A 60 2.96 5.03 -0.01
N GLU A 61 2.72 6.34 0.02
CA GLU A 61 2.23 7.06 -1.16
C GLU A 61 3.24 6.95 -2.30
N LYS A 62 4.54 7.09 -2.03
CA LYS A 62 5.58 6.88 -3.05
C LYS A 62 5.70 5.44 -3.52
N TYR A 63 5.56 4.46 -2.62
CA TYR A 63 5.73 3.05 -2.95
C TYR A 63 4.57 2.51 -3.79
N PHE A 64 3.34 2.89 -3.45
CA PHE A 64 2.13 2.44 -4.15
C PHE A 64 1.69 3.37 -5.28
N PHE A 65 1.95 4.66 -5.18
CA PHE A 65 1.43 5.70 -6.09
C PHE A 65 2.51 6.67 -6.63
N GLY A 66 3.79 6.50 -6.28
CA GLY A 66 4.88 7.37 -6.72
C GLY A 66 5.51 6.98 -8.06
N ASP A 67 6.48 7.80 -8.50
CA ASP A 67 7.15 7.82 -9.82
C ASP A 67 8.13 6.64 -10.05
N GLY A 68 7.70 5.43 -9.68
CA GLY A 68 8.48 4.20 -9.68
C GLY A 68 7.69 3.00 -9.17
N ALA A 69 6.43 3.21 -8.77
CA ALA A 69 5.46 2.15 -8.69
C ALA A 69 5.28 1.63 -10.12
N ASP A 70 5.95 0.51 -10.41
CA ASP A 70 5.61 -0.39 -11.51
C ASP A 70 4.10 -0.61 -11.41
N THR A 71 3.37 0.24 -12.12
CA THR A 71 1.93 0.18 -12.22
C THR A 71 1.78 -0.93 -13.25
N PRO A 72 1.44 -2.18 -12.88
CA PRO A 72 0.96 -3.10 -13.88
C PRO A 72 -0.16 -2.34 -14.61
N PRO A 73 -0.11 -2.25 -15.96
CA PRO A 73 -0.87 -1.27 -16.75
C PRO A 73 -2.41 -1.43 -16.74
N ASP A 74 -3.00 -2.07 -15.72
CA ASP A 74 -4.40 -2.46 -15.66
C ASP A 74 -5.10 -2.13 -14.32
N PHE A 75 -4.63 -1.17 -13.52
CA PHE A 75 -5.42 -0.71 -12.36
C PHE A 75 -6.52 0.28 -12.79
N ARG A 76 -7.76 -0.20 -12.94
CA ARG A 76 -8.97 0.63 -13.13
C ARG A 76 -9.90 0.50 -11.92
N PRO A 77 -10.17 1.58 -11.16
CA PRO A 77 -11.31 1.59 -10.24
C PRO A 77 -12.61 1.74 -11.06
N GLN A 78 -13.64 0.96 -10.74
CA GLN A 78 -15.02 1.15 -11.20
C GLN A 78 -15.87 1.66 -10.04
#